data_AF-A0A9J7MWY8-F1
#
_entry.id   AF-A0A9J7MWY8-F1
#
_cell.length_a   1.000
_cell.length_b   1.000
_cell.length_c   1.000
_cell.angle_alpha   90.00
_cell.angle_beta   90.00
_cell.angle_gamma   90.00
#
_symmetry.space_group_name_H-M   'P 1'
#
loop_
_entity.id
_entity.type
_entity.pdbx_description
1 polymer ?
#
loop_
_entity_poly.entity_id
_entity_poly.type
_entity_poly.pdbx_seq_one_letter_code
_entity_poly.pdbx_strand_id
1 'polypeptide(L)'
;MATASFSEKVSDDFIQCTICCYNFKKPKVLPCLHTFCAHCLREWAQKNDGDTFPCPICREQVSLPENGVEGLKDNFFLASLVKAVTEHHKVRHGQDGLLCTTCDEGKPATSRCSDCAEFLCESCELAHRLQRATKGHTLFTFEELKTGKYDGVFRTRKVPPCPKHSGEILKLYCRTCETPICNECALFEHRDLQLLHNITRIEEVATEKRKTILDLTPQCQAQVQFFQRTEEVQNRLKEQLQKNTELARQNVHQTVQTMVALVKEEGERLLACIDTEETSRKKQIEAEIEGAQIGLASAKSTCEFAETLAREGGDYEVASFSQDMATRLIDLTKPPIGTVDLGLVNIPVDYSVMGRKFEQNIPPPGQYVMLESTERELRSLLKGASPSQTSKHGKYK
;
A
#
# COMPACT_ATOMS: atom_id res chain seq x y z
N MET A 1 13.43 -16.73 -37.34
CA MET A 1 13.12 -16.35 -35.95
C MET A 1 14.37 -16.55 -35.12
N ALA A 2 15.03 -15.47 -34.69
CA ALA A 2 16.22 -15.53 -33.86
C ALA A 2 15.85 -16.11 -32.49
N THR A 3 16.43 -17.24 -32.12
CA THR A 3 16.26 -17.85 -30.80
C THR A 3 16.89 -16.92 -29.76
N ALA A 4 16.11 -16.50 -28.75
CA ALA A 4 16.57 -15.65 -27.66
C ALA A 4 17.89 -16.14 -27.07
N SER A 5 18.83 -15.20 -26.91
CA SER A 5 20.20 -15.40 -26.43
C SER A 5 20.20 -15.93 -25.00
N PHE A 6 21.19 -16.74 -24.63
CA PHE A 6 21.36 -17.22 -23.24
C PHE A 6 21.46 -16.08 -22.21
N SER A 7 22.08 -14.96 -22.59
CA SER A 7 22.15 -13.76 -21.74
C SER A 7 20.78 -13.10 -21.56
N GLU A 8 19.88 -13.19 -22.55
CA GLU A 8 18.51 -12.66 -22.44
C GLU A 8 17.60 -13.55 -21.58
N LYS A 9 17.97 -14.83 -21.39
CA LYS A 9 17.24 -15.79 -20.54
C LYS A 9 17.59 -15.69 -19.06
N VAL A 10 18.70 -15.03 -18.72
CA VAL A 10 19.12 -14.79 -17.34
C VAL A 10 18.97 -13.30 -17.08
N SER A 11 17.95 -12.90 -16.32
CA SER A 11 17.79 -11.48 -15.94
C SER A 11 19.06 -10.99 -15.23
N ASP A 12 19.48 -9.77 -15.53
CA ASP A 12 20.61 -9.10 -14.85
C ASP A 12 20.39 -9.09 -13.32
N ASP A 13 19.14 -9.00 -12.87
CA ASP A 13 18.76 -9.08 -11.45
C ASP A 13 19.18 -10.39 -10.78
N PHE A 14 19.34 -11.48 -11.54
CA PHE A 14 19.70 -12.80 -11.00
C PHE A 14 21.20 -12.96 -10.74
N ILE A 15 22.04 -12.11 -11.33
CA ILE A 15 23.51 -12.17 -11.19
C ILE A 15 24.10 -10.96 -10.44
N GLN A 16 23.25 -10.02 -10.01
CA GLN A 16 23.64 -8.83 -9.28
C GLN A 16 23.37 -8.95 -7.79
N CYS A 17 24.25 -8.36 -6.99
CA CYS A 17 24.10 -8.24 -5.55
C CYS A 17 23.14 -7.09 -5.23
N THR A 18 22.12 -7.32 -4.42
CA THR A 18 21.13 -6.29 -4.06
C THR A 18 21.66 -5.20 -3.13
N ILE A 19 22.86 -5.37 -2.55
CA ILE A 19 23.49 -4.34 -1.70
C ILE A 19 24.30 -3.34 -2.56
N CYS A 20 25.16 -3.84 -3.46
CA CYS A 20 26.03 -2.97 -4.26
C CYS A 20 25.51 -2.74 -5.69
N CYS A 21 24.45 -3.44 -6.11
CA CYS A 21 23.86 -3.38 -7.45
C CYS A 21 24.85 -3.70 -8.59
N TYR A 22 25.92 -4.45 -8.28
CA TYR A 22 26.89 -4.96 -9.26
C TYR A 22 26.87 -6.49 -9.30
N ASN A 23 27.41 -7.06 -10.38
CA ASN A 23 27.59 -8.51 -10.50
C ASN A 23 28.32 -9.10 -9.29
N PHE A 24 27.88 -10.26 -8.82
CA PHE A 24 28.43 -10.85 -7.61
C PHE A 24 29.96 -11.04 -7.69
N LYS A 25 30.65 -10.56 -6.65
CA LYS A 25 32.08 -10.79 -6.42
C LYS A 25 32.23 -11.61 -5.14
N LYS A 26 32.82 -12.80 -5.25
CA LYS A 26 32.91 -13.79 -4.14
C LYS A 26 31.56 -13.94 -3.42
N PRO A 27 30.52 -14.45 -4.09
CA PRO A 27 29.19 -14.57 -3.51
C PRO A 27 29.18 -15.53 -2.32
N LYS A 28 28.67 -15.05 -1.18
CA LYS A 28 28.43 -15.83 0.05
C LYS A 28 26.94 -16.07 0.21
N VAL A 29 26.55 -17.31 0.49
CA VAL A 29 25.15 -17.69 0.75
C VAL A 29 24.89 -17.79 2.24
N LEU A 30 23.82 -17.15 2.70
CA LEU A 30 23.34 -17.18 4.08
C LEU A 30 22.51 -18.45 4.35
N PRO A 31 22.25 -18.83 5.62
CA PRO A 31 21.38 -19.96 5.96
C PRO A 31 19.97 -19.86 5.34
N CYS A 32 19.44 -18.64 5.22
CA CYS A 32 18.18 -18.34 4.55
C CYS A 32 18.24 -18.43 3.00
N LEU A 33 19.36 -18.90 2.44
CA LEU A 33 19.65 -19.06 1.00
C LEU A 33 19.75 -17.78 0.16
N HIS A 34 19.65 -16.60 0.77
CA HIS A 34 19.99 -15.34 0.10
C HIS A 34 21.50 -15.20 -0.07
N THR A 35 21.92 -14.61 -1.18
CA THR A 35 23.34 -14.49 -1.56
C THR A 35 23.74 -13.03 -1.76
N PHE A 36 24.95 -12.68 -1.30
CA PHE A 36 25.51 -11.34 -1.36
C PHE A 36 27.02 -11.40 -1.61
N CYS A 37 27.64 -10.31 -2.06
CA CYS A 37 29.10 -10.23 -2.14
C CYS A 37 29.72 -10.30 -0.73
N ALA A 38 30.86 -10.98 -0.59
CA ALA A 38 31.58 -11.06 0.70
C ALA A 38 31.88 -9.67 1.29
N HIS A 39 32.30 -8.70 0.47
CA HIS A 39 32.56 -7.34 0.96
C HIS A 39 31.29 -6.63 1.45
N CYS A 40 30.16 -6.78 0.75
CA CYS A 40 28.88 -6.20 1.14
C CYS A 40 28.41 -6.74 2.48
N LEU A 41 28.54 -8.07 2.70
CA LEU A 41 28.18 -8.67 3.98
C LEU A 41 29.09 -8.22 5.11
N ARG A 42 30.38 -7.96 4.82
CA ARG A 42 31.31 -7.46 5.84
C ARG A 42 30.90 -6.07 6.34
N GLU A 43 30.61 -5.16 5.41
CA GLU A 43 30.12 -3.82 5.74
C GLU A 43 28.74 -3.87 6.42
N TRP A 44 27.87 -4.79 6.00
CA TRP A 44 26.55 -4.96 6.60
C TRP A 44 26.63 -5.51 8.03
N ALA A 45 27.42 -6.56 8.25
CA ALA A 45 27.64 -7.15 9.56
C ALA A 45 28.26 -6.14 10.54
N GLN A 46 29.24 -5.36 10.09
CA GLN A 46 29.87 -4.31 10.91
C GLN A 46 28.89 -3.23 11.38
N LYS A 47 27.83 -2.94 10.63
CA LYS A 47 26.81 -1.95 11.04
C LYS A 47 25.83 -2.46 12.09
N ASN A 48 25.77 -3.77 12.31
CA ASN A 48 24.76 -4.40 13.16
C ASN A 48 25.31 -4.87 14.52
N ASP A 49 26.55 -4.50 14.88
CA ASP A 49 27.23 -4.72 16.16
C ASP A 49 26.80 -6.00 16.92
N GLY A 50 27.45 -7.14 16.64
CA GLY A 50 27.23 -8.39 17.38
C GLY A 50 27.65 -9.66 16.62
N ASP A 51 27.45 -10.81 17.26
CA ASP A 51 27.74 -12.15 16.69
C ASP A 51 26.68 -12.60 15.67
N THR A 52 25.60 -11.82 15.51
CA THR A 52 24.50 -12.09 14.58
C THR A 52 24.11 -10.85 13.81
N PHE A 53 23.64 -11.00 12.57
CA PHE A 53 23.08 -9.91 11.79
C PHE A 53 21.82 -10.33 11.01
N PRO A 54 20.87 -9.42 10.76
CA PRO A 54 19.68 -9.72 9.97
C PRO A 54 20.01 -9.79 8.48
N CYS A 55 19.46 -10.78 7.77
CA CYS A 55 19.52 -10.85 6.32
C CYS A 55 18.91 -9.58 5.68
N PRO A 56 19.58 -8.91 4.72
CA PRO A 56 19.03 -7.72 4.06
C PRO A 56 17.69 -7.90 3.32
N ILE A 57 17.33 -9.14 2.94
CA ILE A 57 16.11 -9.43 2.17
C ILE A 57 14.99 -9.91 3.09
N CYS A 58 15.21 -11.00 3.84
CA CYS A 58 14.16 -11.61 4.68
C CYS A 58 14.25 -11.27 6.18
N ARG A 59 15.30 -10.56 6.62
CA ARG A 59 15.57 -10.20 8.01
C ARG A 59 15.76 -11.36 8.98
N GLU A 60 15.90 -12.59 8.48
CA GLU A 60 16.27 -13.74 9.29
C GLU A 60 17.66 -13.52 9.91
N GLN A 61 17.80 -13.83 11.21
CA GLN A 61 19.04 -13.64 11.94
C GLN A 61 20.07 -14.68 11.54
N VAL A 62 21.27 -14.22 11.19
CA VAL A 62 22.39 -15.07 10.76
C VAL A 62 23.53 -14.93 11.74
N SER A 63 23.98 -16.05 12.30
CA SER A 63 25.19 -16.10 13.13
C SER A 63 26.45 -16.02 12.26
N LEU A 64 27.37 -15.15 12.65
CA LEU A 64 28.69 -15.07 12.05
C LEU A 64 29.56 -16.25 12.52
N PRO A 65 30.20 -16.98 11.60
CA PRO A 65 31.25 -17.93 11.95
C PRO A 65 32.46 -17.24 12.62
N GLU A 66 33.32 -18.01 13.28
CA GLU A 66 34.56 -17.50 13.93
C GLU A 66 35.46 -16.72 12.96
N ASN A 67 35.52 -17.15 11.70
CA ASN A 67 36.26 -16.47 10.62
C ASN A 67 35.46 -15.31 9.98
N GLY A 68 34.42 -14.83 10.66
CA GLY A 68 33.49 -13.83 10.17
C GLY A 68 32.84 -14.23 8.85
N VAL A 69 32.62 -13.24 7.97
CA VAL A 69 31.96 -13.42 6.67
C VAL A 69 32.70 -14.41 5.75
N GLU A 70 34.02 -14.57 5.89
CA GLU A 70 34.77 -15.52 5.07
C GLU A 70 34.43 -16.97 5.39
N GLY A 71 34.00 -17.25 6.63
CA GLY A 71 33.54 -18.56 7.06
C GLY A 71 32.16 -18.94 6.49
N LEU A 72 31.42 -18.01 5.90
CA LEU A 72 30.14 -18.31 5.24
C LEU A 72 30.38 -19.11 3.96
N LYS A 73 29.39 -19.94 3.61
CA LYS A 73 29.45 -20.83 2.44
C LYS A 73 29.52 -20.02 1.15
N ASP A 74 30.46 -20.39 0.26
CA ASP A 74 30.53 -19.81 -1.08
C ASP A 74 29.42 -20.33 -1.99
N ASN A 75 28.82 -19.43 -2.78
CA ASN A 75 27.85 -19.80 -3.80
C ASN A 75 28.55 -20.03 -5.15
N PHE A 76 29.20 -21.19 -5.29
CA PHE A 76 29.92 -21.57 -6.51
C PHE A 76 29.01 -21.60 -7.75
N PHE A 77 27.72 -21.91 -7.59
CA PHE A 77 26.76 -21.87 -8.70
C PHE A 77 26.61 -20.47 -9.28
N LEU A 78 26.38 -19.45 -8.42
CA LEU A 78 26.27 -18.07 -8.88
C LEU A 78 27.61 -17.52 -9.38
N ALA A 79 28.72 -17.86 -8.73
CA ALA A 79 30.05 -17.44 -9.21
C ALA A 79 30.34 -17.96 -10.64
N SER A 80 30.06 -19.24 -10.91
CA SER A 80 30.21 -19.82 -12.25
C SER A 80 29.22 -19.22 -13.25
N LEU A 81 28.00 -18.89 -12.83
CA LEU A 81 27.00 -18.27 -13.70
C LEU A 81 27.39 -16.84 -14.09
N VAL A 82 27.80 -16.01 -13.14
CA VAL A 82 28.33 -14.66 -13.39
C VAL A 82 29.51 -14.73 -14.36
N LYS A 83 30.46 -15.63 -14.12
CA LYS A 83 31.60 -15.84 -15.03
C LYS A 83 31.12 -16.21 -16.44
N ALA A 84 30.21 -17.16 -16.57
CA ALA A 84 29.68 -17.59 -17.86
C ALA A 84 28.98 -16.46 -18.63
N VAL A 85 28.13 -15.66 -17.96
CA VAL A 85 27.41 -14.53 -18.58
C VAL A 85 28.38 -13.42 -18.98
N THR A 86 29.31 -13.05 -18.10
CA THR A 86 30.31 -12.01 -18.42
C THR A 86 31.23 -12.41 -19.57
N GLU A 87 31.69 -13.66 -19.62
CA GLU A 87 32.49 -14.19 -20.73
C GLU A 87 31.70 -14.20 -22.04
N HIS A 88 30.44 -14.63 -22.00
CA HIS A 88 29.55 -14.62 -23.17
C HIS A 88 29.35 -13.21 -23.71
N HIS A 89 29.05 -12.24 -22.84
CA HIS A 89 28.88 -10.84 -23.22
C HIS A 89 30.15 -10.26 -23.87
N LYS A 90 31.34 -10.57 -23.34
CA LYS A 90 32.62 -10.15 -23.94
C LYS A 90 32.83 -10.73 -25.34
N VAL A 91 32.55 -12.03 -25.53
CA VAL A 91 32.64 -12.67 -26.86
C VAL A 91 31.67 -12.01 -27.85
N ARG A 92 30.45 -11.67 -27.41
CA ARG A 92 29.40 -11.11 -28.28
C ARG A 92 29.62 -9.66 -28.66
N HIS A 93 29.90 -8.82 -27.68
CA HIS A 93 29.95 -7.37 -27.86
C HIS A 93 31.36 -6.84 -28.14
N GLY A 94 32.38 -7.71 -28.12
CA GLY A 94 33.75 -7.35 -28.50
C GLY A 94 34.41 -6.31 -27.58
N GLN A 95 33.86 -6.09 -26.39
CA GLN A 95 34.41 -5.17 -25.39
C GLN A 95 35.54 -5.89 -24.63
N ASP A 96 36.76 -5.36 -24.80
CA ASP A 96 38.04 -5.90 -24.36
C ASP A 96 38.34 -7.32 -24.87
N GLY A 97 39.21 -7.43 -25.87
CA GLY A 97 39.63 -8.71 -26.45
C GLY A 97 40.01 -9.71 -25.36
N LEU A 98 39.33 -10.86 -25.32
CA LEU A 98 39.66 -11.94 -24.40
C LEU A 98 41.08 -12.40 -24.67
N LEU A 99 41.88 -12.53 -23.62
CA LEU A 99 43.27 -12.96 -23.73
C LEU A 99 43.36 -14.48 -23.51
N CYS A 100 44.41 -15.07 -24.09
CA CYS A 100 44.77 -16.45 -23.90
C CYS A 100 45.08 -16.68 -22.41
N THR A 101 44.45 -17.69 -21.81
CA THR A 101 44.64 -18.02 -20.38
C THR A 101 45.79 -19.01 -20.15
N THR A 102 46.40 -19.53 -21.22
CA THR A 102 47.42 -20.59 -21.16
C THR A 102 48.82 -20.15 -21.58
N CYS A 103 48.99 -18.95 -22.15
CA CYS A 103 50.32 -18.41 -22.46
C CYS A 103 50.69 -17.24 -21.56
N ASP A 104 51.96 -17.14 -21.20
CA ASP A 104 52.48 -16.06 -20.37
C ASP A 104 52.47 -14.71 -21.10
N GLU A 105 52.45 -14.73 -22.43
CA GLU A 105 52.44 -13.54 -23.28
C GLU A 105 51.08 -12.83 -23.32
N GLY A 106 49.99 -13.47 -22.84
CA GLY A 106 48.66 -12.86 -22.81
C GLY A 106 48.13 -12.44 -24.18
N LYS A 107 48.44 -13.21 -25.23
CA LYS A 107 48.01 -12.92 -26.61
C LYS A 107 46.48 -12.94 -26.76
N PRO A 108 45.89 -12.19 -27.71
CA PRO A 108 44.45 -12.26 -27.99
C PRO A 108 44.01 -13.70 -28.26
N ALA A 109 42.98 -14.14 -27.56
CA ALA A 109 42.36 -15.44 -27.77
C ALA A 109 41.50 -15.40 -29.04
N THR A 110 41.50 -16.53 -29.75
CA THR A 110 40.74 -16.75 -30.98
C THR A 110 39.67 -17.82 -30.80
N SER A 111 39.86 -18.71 -29.83
CA SER A 111 38.96 -19.82 -29.53
C SER A 111 38.83 -20.07 -28.04
N ARG A 112 37.81 -20.86 -27.68
CA ARG A 112 37.58 -21.37 -26.34
C ARG A 112 37.42 -22.88 -26.40
N CYS A 113 38.09 -23.59 -25.49
CA CYS A 113 37.87 -25.02 -25.28
C CYS A 113 36.70 -25.24 -24.30
N SER A 114 35.69 -26.05 -24.66
CA SER A 114 34.56 -26.34 -23.75
C SER A 114 34.95 -27.19 -22.55
N ASP A 115 35.88 -28.13 -22.74
CA ASP A 115 36.27 -29.11 -21.75
C ASP A 115 37.20 -28.52 -20.68
N CYS A 116 38.18 -27.73 -21.12
CA CYS A 116 39.09 -27.01 -20.20
C CYS A 116 38.48 -25.71 -19.67
N ALA A 117 37.55 -25.13 -20.45
CA ALA A 117 36.99 -23.81 -20.25
C ALA A 117 38.02 -22.68 -20.21
N GLU A 118 39.01 -22.82 -21.09
CA GLU A 118 40.13 -21.89 -21.25
C GLU A 118 40.01 -21.18 -22.60
N PHE A 119 40.50 -19.95 -22.65
CA PHE A 119 40.59 -19.16 -23.87
C PHE A 119 41.99 -19.34 -24.45
N LEU A 120 42.08 -19.63 -25.75
CA LEU A 120 43.34 -19.96 -26.41
C LEU A 120 43.59 -18.99 -27.55
N CYS A 121 44.82 -18.48 -27.65
CA CYS A 121 45.31 -17.88 -28.88
C CYS A 121 45.62 -18.97 -29.92
N GLU A 122 45.81 -18.57 -31.17
CA GLU A 122 46.05 -19.48 -32.30
C GLU A 122 47.17 -20.51 -32.03
N SER A 123 48.29 -20.07 -31.45
CA SER A 123 49.41 -20.96 -31.13
C SER A 123 49.08 -21.97 -30.02
N CYS A 124 48.35 -21.53 -28.99
CA CYS A 124 47.93 -22.41 -27.89
C CYS A 124 46.84 -23.37 -28.34
N GLU A 125 45.94 -22.96 -29.23
CA GLU A 125 44.94 -23.83 -29.84
C GLU A 125 45.59 -24.97 -30.62
N LEU A 126 46.59 -24.67 -31.46
CA LEU A 126 47.33 -25.66 -32.22
C LEU A 126 48.01 -26.67 -31.29
N ALA A 127 48.70 -26.18 -30.26
CA ALA A 127 49.33 -27.05 -29.25
C ALA A 127 48.28 -27.92 -28.53
N HIS A 128 47.14 -27.34 -28.17
CA HIS A 128 46.04 -28.02 -27.48
C HIS A 128 45.46 -29.17 -28.31
N ARG A 129 45.35 -29.01 -29.64
CA ARG A 129 44.91 -30.09 -30.54
C ARG A 129 45.94 -31.21 -30.70
N LEU A 130 47.23 -30.91 -30.51
CA LEU A 130 48.31 -31.87 -30.69
C LEU A 130 48.66 -32.64 -29.40
N GLN A 131 48.39 -32.06 -28.23
CA GLN A 131 48.69 -32.68 -26.95
C GLN A 131 47.81 -33.91 -26.71
N ARG A 132 48.41 -35.05 -26.32
CA ARG A 132 47.66 -36.30 -26.05
C ARG A 132 46.52 -36.13 -25.05
N ALA A 133 46.73 -35.29 -24.03
CA ALA A 133 45.74 -35.04 -22.98
C ALA A 133 44.52 -34.23 -23.46
N THR A 134 44.65 -33.43 -24.52
CA THR A 134 43.65 -32.43 -24.94
C THR A 134 43.21 -32.57 -26.40
N LYS A 135 43.81 -33.48 -27.17
CA LYS A 135 43.51 -33.74 -28.59
C LYS A 135 42.04 -34.09 -28.86
N GLY A 136 41.32 -34.64 -27.87
CA GLY A 136 39.91 -34.98 -27.97
C GLY A 136 38.95 -33.88 -27.50
N HIS A 137 39.46 -32.72 -27.06
CA HIS A 137 38.61 -31.64 -26.55
C HIS A 137 37.94 -30.86 -27.68
N THR A 138 36.75 -30.33 -27.40
CA THR A 138 35.99 -29.53 -28.37
C THR A 138 36.37 -28.05 -28.23
N LEU A 139 36.68 -27.43 -29.36
CA LEU A 139 37.09 -26.04 -29.48
C LEU A 139 36.04 -25.28 -30.27
N PHE A 140 35.72 -24.07 -29.83
CA PHE A 140 34.79 -23.17 -30.49
C PHE A 140 35.48 -21.84 -30.77
N THR A 141 35.40 -21.39 -32.01
CA THR A 141 35.84 -20.04 -32.40
C THR A 141 34.87 -18.99 -31.87
N PHE A 142 35.34 -17.74 -31.74
CA PHE A 142 34.44 -16.66 -31.33
C PHE A 142 33.32 -16.40 -32.34
N GLU A 143 33.52 -16.65 -33.62
CA GLU A 143 32.48 -16.55 -34.64
C GLU A 143 31.36 -17.57 -34.39
N GLU A 144 31.71 -18.81 -34.08
CA GLU A 144 30.74 -19.86 -33.75
C GLU A 144 29.98 -19.53 -32.45
N LEU A 145 30.67 -19.05 -31.42
CA LEU A 145 30.05 -18.64 -30.16
C LEU A 145 29.15 -17.38 -30.35
N LYS A 146 29.49 -16.50 -31.31
CA LYS A 146 28.65 -15.37 -31.74
C LYS A 146 27.39 -15.79 -32.49
N THR A 147 27.19 -17.07 -32.82
CA THR A 147 25.93 -17.52 -33.43
C THR A 147 24.82 -17.78 -32.41
N GLY A 148 25.16 -18.02 -31.14
CA GLY A 148 24.18 -18.31 -30.08
C GLY A 148 23.74 -19.74 -29.97
N LYS A 149 24.18 -20.59 -30.91
CA LYS A 149 23.87 -22.01 -30.92
C LYS A 149 24.59 -22.78 -29.81
N TYR A 150 25.67 -22.21 -29.27
CA TYR A 150 26.58 -22.89 -28.33
C TYR A 150 26.68 -22.20 -26.97
N ASP A 151 25.68 -21.42 -26.57
CA ASP A 151 25.74 -20.65 -25.32
C ASP A 151 25.92 -21.52 -24.05
N GLY A 152 25.55 -22.81 -24.11
CA GLY A 152 25.81 -23.77 -23.04
C GLY A 152 27.29 -24.03 -22.75
N VAL A 153 28.18 -23.72 -23.71
CA VAL A 153 29.65 -23.90 -23.62
C VAL A 153 30.28 -22.99 -22.56
N PHE A 154 29.62 -21.88 -22.21
CA PHE A 154 30.13 -20.96 -21.19
C PHE A 154 29.91 -21.47 -19.76
N ARG A 155 29.00 -22.44 -19.54
CA ARG A 155 28.74 -23.01 -18.21
C ARG A 155 29.81 -24.04 -17.83
N THR A 156 30.82 -23.57 -17.10
CA THR A 156 31.82 -24.44 -16.50
C THR A 156 31.28 -25.13 -15.26
N ARG A 157 31.24 -26.46 -15.27
CA ARG A 157 30.88 -27.28 -14.10
C ARG A 157 32.16 -27.85 -13.47
N LYS A 158 33.11 -26.98 -13.11
CA LYS A 158 34.32 -27.41 -12.37
C LYS A 158 33.88 -27.81 -10.96
N VAL A 159 34.30 -29.00 -10.52
CA VAL A 159 34.04 -29.47 -9.15
C VAL A 159 34.84 -28.59 -8.19
N PRO A 160 34.23 -28.06 -7.11
CA PRO A 160 34.95 -27.19 -6.18
C PRO A 160 36.11 -27.93 -5.47
N PRO A 161 37.20 -27.22 -5.17
CA PRO A 161 38.27 -27.75 -4.33
C PRO A 161 37.78 -27.96 -2.89
N CYS A 162 38.44 -28.86 -2.17
CA CYS A 162 38.20 -29.06 -0.75
C CYS A 162 38.75 -27.86 0.05
N PRO A 163 37.98 -27.27 0.98
CA PRO A 163 38.47 -26.17 1.81
C PRO A 163 39.49 -26.63 2.87
N LYS A 164 39.52 -27.93 3.20
CA LYS A 164 40.42 -28.49 4.23
C LYS A 164 41.71 -29.09 3.65
N HIS A 165 41.62 -29.67 2.46
CA HIS A 165 42.70 -30.43 1.84
C HIS A 165 43.11 -29.78 0.51
N SER A 166 44.30 -29.18 0.47
CA SER A 166 44.81 -28.46 -0.70
C SER A 166 45.07 -29.43 -1.86
N GLY A 167 44.59 -29.08 -3.06
CA GLY A 167 44.74 -29.91 -4.27
C GLY A 167 43.66 -30.97 -4.45
N GLU A 168 42.88 -31.29 -3.40
CA GLU A 168 41.78 -32.23 -3.46
C GLU A 168 40.47 -31.57 -3.92
N ILE A 169 39.58 -32.37 -4.51
CA ILE A 169 38.27 -31.92 -5.03
C ILE A 169 37.11 -32.73 -4.46
N LEU A 170 35.95 -32.09 -4.34
CA LEU A 170 34.77 -32.64 -3.68
C LEU A 170 33.98 -33.60 -4.60
N LYS A 171 34.46 -34.84 -4.76
CA LYS A 171 33.84 -35.89 -5.60
C LYS A 171 32.90 -36.84 -4.84
N LEU A 172 32.98 -36.86 -3.52
CA LEU A 172 32.20 -37.76 -2.67
C LEU A 172 31.17 -36.97 -1.85
N TYR A 173 30.20 -37.67 -1.29
CA TYR A 173 29.20 -37.10 -0.40
C TYR A 173 28.98 -38.01 0.79
N CYS A 174 29.10 -37.46 2.00
CA CYS A 174 28.77 -38.15 3.23
C CYS A 174 27.27 -37.96 3.53
N ARG A 175 26.47 -39.02 3.41
CA ARG A 175 25.04 -38.99 3.74
C ARG A 175 24.79 -38.82 5.24
N THR A 176 25.70 -39.27 6.08
CA THR A 176 25.59 -39.14 7.55
C THR A 176 25.77 -37.69 8.01
N CYS A 177 26.69 -36.94 7.38
CA CYS A 177 26.97 -35.54 7.73
C CYS A 177 26.24 -34.54 6.83
N GLU A 178 25.55 -35.02 5.79
CA GLU A 178 24.89 -34.22 4.75
C GLU A 178 25.80 -33.21 4.02
N THR A 179 27.09 -33.53 3.87
CA THR A 179 28.09 -32.64 3.25
C THR A 179 28.88 -33.30 2.12
N PRO A 180 29.26 -32.53 1.08
CA PRO A 180 30.21 -32.99 0.08
C PRO A 180 31.63 -33.05 0.68
N ILE A 181 32.38 -34.10 0.33
CA ILE A 181 33.72 -34.37 0.87
C ILE A 181 34.70 -34.78 -0.25
N CYS A 182 36.01 -34.68 0.01
CA CYS A 182 37.05 -35.24 -0.87
C CYS A 182 37.50 -36.62 -0.38
N ASN A 183 38.46 -37.23 -1.08
CA ASN A 183 39.00 -38.54 -0.70
C ASN A 183 39.76 -38.48 0.63
N GLU A 184 40.54 -37.42 0.88
CA GLU A 184 41.24 -37.25 2.16
C GLU A 184 40.26 -37.10 3.33
N CYS A 185 39.20 -36.31 3.19
CA CYS A 185 38.12 -36.26 4.19
C CYS A 185 37.53 -37.65 4.47
N ALA A 186 37.26 -38.43 3.42
CA ALA A 186 36.74 -39.79 3.56
C ALA A 186 37.68 -40.72 4.33
N LEU A 187 39.00 -40.53 4.18
CA LEU A 187 40.03 -41.38 4.80
C LEU A 187 40.36 -41.00 6.25
N PHE A 188 40.38 -39.71 6.57
CA PHE A 188 40.88 -39.22 7.86
C PHE A 188 39.77 -38.77 8.82
N GLU A 189 38.69 -38.16 8.32
CA GLU A 189 37.65 -37.56 9.17
C GLU A 189 36.36 -38.38 9.21
N HIS A 190 36.08 -39.14 8.15
CA HIS A 190 34.84 -39.93 8.02
C HIS A 190 35.09 -41.44 8.02
N ARG A 191 36.29 -41.88 8.45
CA ARG A 191 36.67 -43.29 8.58
C ARG A 191 36.60 -43.81 10.02
N ASP A 192 36.43 -42.93 11.01
CA ASP A 192 36.62 -43.26 12.42
C ASP A 192 35.69 -44.38 12.91
N LEU A 193 36.29 -45.27 13.71
CA LEU A 193 35.78 -46.58 14.13
C LEU A 193 34.52 -46.55 15.03
N GLN A 194 33.97 -45.38 15.33
CA GLN A 194 32.79 -45.22 16.21
C GLN A 194 31.48 -45.00 15.46
N LEU A 195 31.51 -44.47 14.23
CA LEU A 195 30.33 -44.23 13.41
C LEU A 195 30.66 -44.50 11.94
N LEU A 196 30.11 -45.58 11.40
CA LEU A 196 30.30 -45.93 9.99
C LEU A 196 29.54 -44.93 9.10
N HIS A 197 30.25 -43.94 8.56
CA HIS A 197 29.66 -42.92 7.70
C HIS A 197 29.30 -43.48 6.32
N ASN A 198 28.08 -43.19 5.86
CA ASN A 198 27.62 -43.64 4.54
C ASN A 198 28.13 -42.67 3.46
N ILE A 199 29.15 -43.09 2.73
CA ILE A 199 29.82 -42.29 1.70
C ILE A 199 29.45 -42.83 0.32
N THR A 200 28.96 -41.94 -0.54
CA THR A 200 28.57 -42.26 -1.91
C THR A 200 29.13 -41.24 -2.89
N ARG A 201 29.13 -41.55 -4.19
CA ARG A 201 29.51 -40.61 -5.24
C ARG A 201 28.55 -39.43 -5.30
N ILE A 202 29.08 -38.23 -5.47
CA ILE A 202 28.26 -37.00 -5.44
C ILE A 202 27.25 -36.97 -6.59
N GLU A 203 27.56 -37.59 -7.74
CA GLU A 203 26.69 -37.62 -8.92
C GLU A 203 25.37 -38.39 -8.65
N GLU A 204 25.44 -39.46 -7.86
CA GLU A 204 24.28 -40.28 -7.48
C GLU A 204 23.37 -39.49 -6.52
N VAL A 205 23.94 -38.91 -5.47
CA VAL A 205 23.21 -38.08 -4.50
C VAL A 205 22.61 -36.84 -5.16
N ALA A 206 23.35 -36.22 -6.09
CA ALA A 206 22.87 -35.05 -6.80
C ALA A 206 21.63 -35.34 -7.66
N THR A 207 21.51 -36.55 -8.20
CA THR A 207 20.33 -36.97 -8.98
C THR A 207 19.10 -37.09 -8.07
N GLU A 208 19.25 -37.75 -6.92
CA GLU A 208 18.22 -37.88 -5.89
C GLU A 208 17.77 -36.51 -5.36
N LYS A 209 18.71 -35.69 -4.86
CA LYS A 209 18.40 -34.36 -4.30
C LYS A 209 17.83 -33.40 -5.35
N ARG A 210 18.23 -33.53 -6.63
CA ARG A 210 17.63 -32.75 -7.73
C ARG A 210 16.15 -33.07 -7.89
N LYS A 211 15.77 -34.35 -7.84
CA LYS A 211 14.36 -34.75 -7.87
C LYS A 211 13.61 -34.12 -6.70
N THR A 212 14.13 -34.22 -5.48
CA THR A 212 13.52 -33.60 -4.30
C THR A 212 13.32 -32.09 -4.47
N ILE A 213 14.33 -31.37 -4.96
CA ILE A 213 14.21 -29.92 -5.22
C ILE A 213 13.11 -29.65 -6.24
N LEU A 214 13.10 -30.37 -7.37
CA LEU A 214 12.09 -30.20 -8.43
C LEU A 214 10.67 -30.58 -7.99
N ASP A 215 10.51 -31.54 -7.06
CA ASP A 215 9.21 -31.94 -6.52
C ASP A 215 8.69 -30.93 -5.47
N LEU A 216 9.58 -30.26 -4.74
CA LEU A 216 9.24 -29.26 -3.72
C LEU A 216 9.07 -27.84 -4.28
N THR A 217 9.78 -27.48 -5.36
CA THR A 217 9.70 -26.15 -5.98
C THR A 217 8.26 -25.75 -6.35
N PRO A 218 7.42 -26.61 -6.97
CA PRO A 218 6.03 -26.27 -7.30
C PRO A 218 5.17 -25.96 -6.06
N GLN A 219 5.45 -26.60 -4.92
CA GLN A 219 4.72 -26.34 -3.67
C GLN A 219 5.03 -24.94 -3.15
N CYS A 220 6.30 -24.53 -3.20
CA CYS A 220 6.70 -23.16 -2.89
C CYS A 220 6.12 -22.15 -3.89
N GLN A 221 6.06 -22.49 -5.19
CA GLN A 221 5.42 -21.63 -6.20
C GLN A 221 3.92 -21.44 -5.94
N ALA A 222 3.20 -22.47 -5.49
CA ALA A 222 1.82 -22.34 -5.05
C ALA A 222 1.70 -21.37 -3.86
N GLN A 223 2.64 -21.41 -2.92
CA GLN A 223 2.71 -20.47 -1.80
C GLN A 223 3.02 -19.03 -2.25
N VAL A 224 3.84 -18.84 -3.29
CA VAL A 224 4.05 -17.51 -3.90
C VAL A 224 2.73 -16.96 -4.46
N GLN A 225 1.98 -17.78 -5.20
CA GLN A 225 0.66 -17.38 -5.73
C GLN A 225 -0.34 -17.07 -4.61
N PHE A 226 -0.28 -17.80 -3.49
CA PHE A 226 -1.08 -17.53 -2.30
C PHE A 226 -0.84 -16.13 -1.76
N PHE A 227 0.43 -15.78 -1.53
CA PHE A 227 0.79 -14.48 -0.97
C PHE A 227 0.47 -13.34 -1.95
N GLN A 228 0.70 -13.53 -3.26
CA GLN A 228 0.31 -12.56 -4.29
C GLN A 228 -1.20 -12.28 -4.30
N ARG A 229 -2.03 -13.33 -4.23
CA ARG A 229 -3.50 -13.15 -4.16
C ARG A 229 -3.94 -12.50 -2.85
N THR A 230 -3.29 -12.84 -1.75
CA THR A 230 -3.57 -12.23 -0.44
C THR A 230 -3.24 -10.75 -0.47
N GLU A 231 -2.08 -10.37 -1.02
CA GLU A 231 -1.69 -8.97 -1.21
C GLU A 231 -2.69 -8.21 -2.09
N GLU A 232 -3.13 -8.81 -3.22
CA GLU A 232 -4.15 -8.21 -4.08
C GLU A 232 -5.47 -7.95 -3.33
N VAL A 233 -5.93 -8.92 -2.55
CA VAL A 233 -7.15 -8.77 -1.72
C VAL A 233 -6.98 -7.67 -0.68
N GLN A 234 -5.83 -7.60 -0.01
CA GLN A 234 -5.55 -6.55 0.98
C GLN A 234 -5.51 -5.16 0.35
N ASN A 235 -4.90 -5.02 -0.83
CA ASN A 235 -4.89 -3.75 -1.57
C ASN A 235 -6.31 -3.32 -1.97
N ARG A 236 -7.14 -4.24 -2.46
CA ARG A 236 -8.55 -3.95 -2.78
C ARG A 236 -9.36 -3.56 -1.54
N LEU A 237 -9.17 -4.25 -0.41
CA LEU A 237 -9.83 -3.89 0.86
C LEU A 237 -9.45 -2.47 1.31
N LYS A 238 -8.17 -2.11 1.19
CA LYS A 238 -7.68 -0.76 1.50
C LYS A 238 -8.36 0.29 0.63
N GLU A 239 -8.51 0.06 -0.68
CA GLU A 239 -9.21 0.97 -1.58
C GLU A 239 -10.70 1.11 -1.24
N GLN A 240 -11.38 0.01 -0.92
CA GLN A 240 -12.79 0.03 -0.51
C GLN A 240 -13.00 0.80 0.80
N LEU A 241 -12.11 0.60 1.79
CA LEU A 241 -12.14 1.37 3.03
C LEU A 241 -12.00 2.88 2.78
N GLN A 242 -11.08 3.27 1.88
CA GLN A 242 -10.91 4.67 1.51
C GLN A 242 -12.17 5.26 0.87
N LYS A 243 -12.76 4.56 -0.10
CA LYS A 243 -14.02 4.98 -0.75
C LYS A 243 -15.17 5.11 0.23
N ASN A 244 -15.36 4.12 1.11
CA ASN A 244 -16.42 4.15 2.11
C ASN A 244 -16.22 5.28 3.14
N THR A 245 -14.97 5.54 3.53
CA THR A 245 -14.64 6.65 4.44
C THR A 245 -14.92 8.00 3.78
N GLU A 246 -14.58 8.16 2.51
CA GLU A 246 -14.86 9.40 1.76
C GLU A 246 -16.35 9.64 1.59
N LEU A 247 -17.11 8.61 1.22
CA LEU A 247 -18.58 8.69 1.14
C LEU A 247 -19.19 9.05 2.50
N ALA A 248 -18.67 8.50 3.60
CA ALA A 248 -19.11 8.87 4.94
C ALA A 248 -18.84 10.34 5.26
N ARG A 249 -17.66 10.86 4.89
CA ARG A 249 -17.34 12.28 5.07
C ARG A 249 -18.28 13.17 4.26
N GLN A 250 -18.53 12.83 2.99
CA GLN A 250 -19.42 13.59 2.12
C GLN A 250 -20.84 13.62 2.64
N ASN A 251 -21.36 12.48 3.12
CA ASN A 251 -22.70 12.41 3.69
C ASN A 251 -22.84 13.21 4.99
N VAL A 252 -21.83 13.20 5.86
CA VAL A 252 -21.81 14.06 7.06
C VAL A 252 -21.87 15.53 6.64
N HIS A 253 -21.03 15.93 5.67
CA HIS A 253 -21.02 17.30 5.17
C HIS A 253 -22.38 17.72 4.59
N GLN A 254 -22.94 16.89 3.72
CA GLN A 254 -24.24 17.13 3.10
C GLN A 254 -25.36 17.22 4.14
N THR A 255 -25.35 16.33 5.14
CA THR A 255 -26.32 16.34 6.25
C THR A 255 -26.25 17.66 7.01
N VAL A 256 -25.05 18.10 7.40
CA VAL A 256 -24.85 19.37 8.11
C VAL A 256 -25.35 20.54 7.27
N GLN A 257 -25.03 20.58 5.97
CA GLN A 257 -25.52 21.61 5.06
C GLN A 257 -27.05 21.66 5.00
N THR A 258 -27.70 20.50 4.86
CA THR A 258 -29.16 20.40 4.83
C THR A 258 -29.79 20.85 6.15
N MET A 259 -29.22 20.47 7.30
CA MET A 259 -29.71 20.91 8.62
C MET A 259 -29.59 22.43 8.79
N VAL A 260 -28.44 23.00 8.42
CA VAL A 260 -28.22 24.46 8.51
C VAL A 260 -29.20 25.22 7.61
N ALA A 261 -29.45 24.73 6.39
CA ALA A 261 -30.42 25.34 5.49
C ALA A 261 -31.83 25.34 6.07
N LEU A 262 -32.28 24.20 6.63
CA LEU A 262 -33.60 24.07 7.24
C LEU A 262 -33.80 25.02 8.43
N VAL A 263 -32.79 25.14 9.31
CA VAL A 263 -32.83 26.07 10.45
C VAL A 263 -32.88 27.53 9.98
N LYS A 264 -32.12 27.88 8.94
CA LYS A 264 -32.14 29.24 8.37
C LYS A 264 -33.49 29.60 7.76
N GLU A 265 -34.04 28.73 6.92
CA GLU A 265 -35.34 28.93 6.28
C GLU A 265 -36.46 29.11 7.32
N GLU A 266 -36.46 28.27 8.36
CA GLU A 266 -37.46 28.38 9.43
C GLU A 266 -37.26 29.66 10.28
N GLY A 267 -36.01 30.09 10.47
CA GLY A 267 -35.69 31.37 11.11
C GLY A 267 -36.21 32.58 10.32
N GLU A 268 -35.98 32.60 9.01
CA GLU A 268 -36.51 33.64 8.11
C GLU A 268 -38.04 33.68 8.12
N ARG A 269 -38.69 32.51 8.14
CA ARG A 269 -40.15 32.40 8.26
C ARG A 269 -40.67 33.01 9.56
N LEU A 270 -40.03 32.73 10.70
CA LEU A 270 -40.44 33.29 12.00
C LEU A 270 -40.27 34.81 12.04
N LEU A 271 -39.19 35.35 11.48
CA LEU A 271 -38.98 36.80 11.36
C LEU A 271 -40.10 37.44 10.52
N ALA A 272 -40.43 36.86 9.36
CA ALA A 272 -41.52 37.36 8.52
C ALA A 272 -42.89 37.31 9.24
N CYS A 273 -43.14 36.30 10.07
CA CYS A 273 -44.33 36.24 10.91
C CYS A 273 -44.36 37.38 11.95
N ILE A 274 -43.22 37.69 12.58
CA ILE A 274 -43.11 38.82 13.53
C ILE A 274 -43.41 40.14 12.81
N ASP A 275 -42.80 40.40 11.66
CA ASP A 275 -43.01 41.64 10.89
C ASP A 275 -44.48 41.81 10.47
N THR A 276 -45.13 40.71 10.10
CA THR A 276 -46.55 40.71 9.71
C THR A 276 -47.46 41.02 10.90
N GLU A 277 -47.21 40.37 12.05
CA GLU A 277 -47.97 40.59 13.29
C GLU A 277 -47.77 42.01 13.83
N GLU A 278 -46.54 42.52 13.82
CA GLU A 278 -46.22 43.89 14.18
C GLU A 278 -46.99 44.88 13.32
N THR A 279 -46.96 44.69 11.99
CA THR A 279 -47.68 45.55 11.04
C THR A 279 -49.19 45.51 11.30
N SER A 280 -49.75 44.33 11.58
CA SER A 280 -51.18 44.18 11.86
C SER A 280 -51.59 44.89 13.15
N ARG A 281 -50.85 44.69 14.25
CA ARG A 281 -51.14 45.31 15.54
C ARG A 281 -50.88 46.80 15.54
N LYS A 282 -49.85 47.27 14.84
CA LYS A 282 -49.59 48.70 14.66
C LYS A 282 -50.79 49.39 14.01
N LYS A 283 -51.38 48.81 12.97
CA LYS A 283 -52.61 49.34 12.34
C LYS A 283 -53.79 49.36 13.32
N GLN A 284 -53.91 48.35 14.18
CA GLN A 284 -54.95 48.33 15.22
C GLN A 284 -54.76 49.47 16.23
N ILE A 285 -53.53 49.66 16.73
CA ILE A 285 -53.19 50.75 17.64
C ILE A 285 -53.43 52.11 16.98
N GLU A 286 -53.01 52.29 15.72
CA GLU A 286 -53.24 53.52 14.95
C GLU A 286 -54.74 53.82 14.82
N ALA A 287 -55.57 52.82 14.52
CA ALA A 287 -57.03 52.99 14.46
C ALA A 287 -57.64 53.35 15.84
N GLU A 288 -57.14 52.77 16.94
CA GLU A 288 -57.56 53.14 18.30
C GLU A 288 -57.16 54.58 18.65
N ILE A 289 -55.96 55.03 18.25
CA ILE A 289 -55.49 56.41 18.42
C ILE A 289 -56.38 57.37 17.63
N GLU A 290 -56.65 57.09 16.37
CA GLU A 290 -57.53 57.91 15.52
C GLU A 290 -58.94 58.02 16.13
N GLY A 291 -59.51 56.90 16.59
CA GLY A 291 -60.79 56.87 17.29
C GLY A 291 -60.80 57.75 18.55
N ALA A 292 -59.75 57.65 19.37
CA ALA A 292 -59.59 58.47 20.57
C ALA A 292 -59.45 59.97 20.25
N GLN A 293 -58.72 60.32 19.19
CA GLN A 293 -58.56 61.70 18.74
C GLN A 293 -59.88 62.30 18.24
N ILE A 294 -60.66 61.54 17.47
CA ILE A 294 -62.00 61.96 17.01
C ILE A 294 -62.93 62.17 18.21
N GLY A 295 -62.93 61.24 19.16
CA GLY A 295 -63.70 61.33 20.40
C GLY A 295 -63.33 62.57 21.21
N LEU A 296 -62.03 62.82 21.39
CA LEU A 296 -61.52 63.99 22.10
C LEU A 296 -61.94 65.30 21.40
N ALA A 297 -61.79 65.39 20.07
CA ALA A 297 -62.15 66.58 19.32
C ALA A 297 -63.66 66.88 19.44
N SER A 298 -64.51 65.85 19.36
CA SER A 298 -65.95 66.02 19.52
C SER A 298 -66.36 66.41 20.95
N ALA A 299 -65.73 65.81 21.97
CA ALA A 299 -65.99 66.17 23.36
C ALA A 299 -65.58 67.61 23.63
N LYS A 300 -64.37 68.00 23.20
CA LYS A 300 -63.84 69.35 23.37
C LYS A 300 -64.74 70.40 22.72
N SER A 301 -65.10 70.24 21.45
CA SER A 301 -65.95 71.22 20.74
C SER A 301 -67.35 71.31 21.35
N THR A 302 -67.91 70.19 21.81
CA THR A 302 -69.21 70.18 22.50
C THR A 302 -69.13 70.95 23.81
N CYS A 303 -68.10 70.73 24.62
CA CYS A 303 -67.89 71.46 25.87
C CYS A 303 -67.70 72.96 25.63
N GLU A 304 -66.85 73.35 24.68
CA GLU A 304 -66.62 74.76 24.33
C GLU A 304 -67.91 75.46 23.91
N PHE A 305 -68.73 74.81 23.07
CA PHE A 305 -70.03 75.36 22.66
C PHE A 305 -71.03 75.41 23.82
N ALA A 306 -71.10 74.38 24.66
CA ALA A 306 -71.96 74.35 25.85
C ALA A 306 -71.62 75.49 26.83
N GLU A 307 -70.33 75.70 27.09
CA GLU A 307 -69.84 76.79 27.95
C GLU A 307 -70.15 78.17 27.37
N THR A 308 -69.93 78.34 26.06
CA THR A 308 -70.22 79.61 25.37
C THR A 308 -71.71 79.92 25.38
N LEU A 309 -72.56 78.94 25.02
CA LEU A 309 -74.01 79.08 25.05
C LEU A 309 -74.52 79.43 26.44
N ALA A 310 -73.97 78.79 27.49
CA ALA A 310 -74.38 79.04 28.87
C ALA A 310 -73.96 80.41 29.41
N ARG A 311 -72.85 80.99 28.92
CA ARG A 311 -72.30 82.27 29.40
C ARG A 311 -72.76 83.48 28.61
N GLU A 312 -72.85 83.34 27.29
CA GLU A 312 -73.01 84.45 26.35
C GLU A 312 -74.34 84.41 25.58
N GLY A 313 -75.03 83.26 25.57
CA GLY A 313 -76.30 83.09 24.88
C GLY A 313 -77.47 83.82 25.57
N GLY A 314 -78.43 84.30 24.78
CA GLY A 314 -79.67 84.88 25.31
C GLY A 314 -80.66 83.80 25.79
N ASP A 315 -81.63 84.18 26.63
CA ASP A 315 -82.59 83.25 27.27
C ASP A 315 -83.30 82.32 26.26
N TYR A 316 -83.66 82.83 25.07
CA TYR A 316 -84.29 82.04 24.01
C TYR A 316 -83.35 80.97 23.44
N GLU A 317 -82.09 81.31 23.14
CA GLU A 317 -81.10 80.38 22.57
C GLU A 317 -80.77 79.27 23.57
N VAL A 318 -80.57 79.64 24.84
CA VAL A 318 -80.34 78.69 25.93
C VAL A 318 -81.52 77.74 26.08
N ALA A 319 -82.75 78.25 26.15
CA ALA A 319 -83.94 77.41 26.25
C ALA A 319 -84.12 76.49 25.03
N SER A 320 -83.91 77.03 23.81
CA SER A 320 -84.09 76.29 22.55
C SER A 320 -83.10 75.13 22.40
N PHE A 321 -81.84 75.30 22.81
CA PHE A 321 -80.81 74.26 22.66
C PHE A 321 -80.61 73.41 23.93
N SER A 322 -81.24 73.75 25.06
CA SER A 322 -81.01 73.12 26.37
C SER A 322 -81.15 71.59 26.35
N GLN A 323 -82.21 71.08 25.72
CA GLN A 323 -82.51 69.64 25.69
C GLN A 323 -81.51 68.88 24.80
N ASP A 324 -81.20 69.42 23.62
CA ASP A 324 -80.23 68.84 22.69
C ASP A 324 -78.82 68.84 23.31
N MET A 325 -78.46 69.94 23.97
CA MET A 325 -77.18 70.09 24.65
C MET A 325 -77.05 69.11 25.82
N ALA A 326 -78.07 69.02 26.68
CA ALA A 326 -78.08 68.09 27.80
C ALA A 326 -77.96 66.64 27.33
N THR A 327 -78.67 66.27 26.26
CA THR A 327 -78.61 64.93 25.67
C THR A 327 -77.20 64.62 25.16
N ARG A 328 -76.61 65.53 24.38
CA ARG A 328 -75.28 65.33 23.81
C ARG A 328 -74.19 65.24 24.89
N LEU A 329 -74.25 66.08 25.92
CA LEU A 329 -73.33 66.04 27.06
C LEU A 329 -73.45 64.72 27.82
N ILE A 330 -74.67 64.27 28.12
CA ILE A 330 -74.90 62.97 28.79
C ILE A 330 -74.31 61.84 27.95
N ASP A 331 -74.51 61.83 26.63
CA ASP A 331 -73.96 60.79 25.77
C ASP A 331 -72.43 60.77 25.75
N LEU A 332 -71.77 61.94 25.78
CA LEU A 332 -70.31 62.04 25.83
C LEU A 332 -69.69 61.70 27.19
N THR A 333 -70.48 61.75 28.27
CA THR A 333 -70.02 61.33 29.61
C THR A 333 -70.05 59.81 29.82
N LYS A 334 -70.68 59.06 28.91
CA LYS A 334 -70.65 57.59 28.96
C LYS A 334 -69.22 57.12 28.70
N PRO A 335 -68.67 56.19 29.51
CA PRO A 335 -67.34 55.67 29.29
C PRO A 335 -67.24 55.03 27.89
N PRO A 336 -66.12 55.21 27.18
CA PRO A 336 -65.93 54.57 25.88
C PRO A 336 -66.08 53.04 26.02
N ILE A 337 -66.75 52.44 25.05
CA ILE A 337 -66.97 50.99 25.00
C ILE A 337 -65.68 50.36 24.47
N GLY A 338 -64.77 50.03 25.38
CA GLY A 338 -63.50 49.36 25.08
C GLY A 338 -62.40 49.76 26.05
N THR A 339 -61.78 48.78 26.70
CA THR A 339 -60.53 48.98 27.44
C THR A 339 -59.35 48.91 26.48
N VAL A 340 -58.31 49.72 26.71
CA VAL A 340 -57.03 49.62 25.96
C VAL A 340 -56.52 48.17 26.01
N ASP A 341 -56.31 47.55 24.85
CA ASP A 341 -55.78 46.19 24.78
C ASP A 341 -54.25 46.20 24.97
N LEU A 342 -53.82 46.04 26.22
CA LEU A 342 -52.41 45.95 26.59
C LEU A 342 -51.71 44.71 26.00
N GLY A 343 -52.47 43.73 25.51
CA GLY A 343 -51.95 42.53 24.85
C GLY A 343 -51.28 42.82 23.51
N LEU A 344 -51.61 43.95 22.87
CA LEU A 344 -51.06 44.33 21.57
C LEU A 344 -49.54 44.54 21.57
N VAL A 345 -48.94 44.85 22.73
CA VAL A 345 -47.50 45.13 22.86
C VAL A 345 -46.61 43.88 22.70
N ASN A 346 -47.14 42.67 22.95
CA ASN A 346 -46.33 41.45 23.01
C ASN A 346 -46.59 40.51 21.82
N ILE A 347 -45.59 40.27 20.98
CA ILE A 347 -45.66 39.30 19.89
C ILE A 347 -45.07 37.95 20.35
N PRO A 348 -45.89 36.91 20.57
CA PRO A 348 -45.38 35.59 20.95
C PRO A 348 -44.74 34.89 19.74
N VAL A 349 -43.61 34.22 19.96
CA VAL A 349 -42.92 33.42 18.94
C VAL A 349 -42.93 31.95 19.35
N ASP A 350 -43.48 31.08 18.50
CA ASP A 350 -43.52 29.64 18.73
C ASP A 350 -42.36 28.92 18.02
N TYR A 351 -41.36 28.51 18.79
CA TYR A 351 -40.22 27.72 18.33
C TYR A 351 -40.49 26.20 18.25
N SER A 352 -41.64 25.72 18.72
CA SER A 352 -41.96 24.29 18.76
C SER A 352 -42.02 23.65 17.37
N VAL A 353 -42.39 24.44 16.36
CA VAL A 353 -42.40 24.02 14.95
C VAL A 353 -40.99 23.77 14.44
N MET A 354 -40.04 24.63 14.78
CA MET A 354 -38.62 24.48 14.43
C MET A 354 -38.03 23.22 15.06
N GLY A 355 -38.31 22.98 16.34
CA GLY A 355 -37.85 21.78 17.05
C GLY A 355 -38.35 20.47 16.40
N ARG A 356 -39.65 20.38 16.10
CA ARG A 356 -40.23 19.20 15.45
C ARG A 356 -39.67 18.95 14.05
N LYS A 357 -39.51 20.01 13.25
CA LYS A 357 -38.93 19.88 11.90
C LYS A 357 -37.47 19.42 11.97
N PHE A 358 -36.70 19.90 12.94
CA PHE A 358 -35.33 19.47 13.13
C PHE A 358 -35.24 17.97 13.44
N GLU A 359 -36.01 17.49 14.42
CA GLU A 359 -36.03 16.07 14.81
C GLU A 359 -36.45 15.13 13.66
N GLN A 360 -37.45 15.51 12.88
CA GLN A 360 -37.95 14.71 11.76
C GLN A 360 -36.95 14.56 10.60
N ASN A 361 -35.97 15.46 10.50
CA ASN A 361 -35.02 15.47 9.39
C ASN A 361 -33.65 14.87 9.75
N ILE A 362 -33.41 14.48 11.01
CA ILE A 362 -32.15 13.83 11.40
C ILE A 362 -32.02 12.49 10.65
N PRO A 363 -31.01 12.32 9.78
CA PRO A 363 -30.87 11.09 9.03
C PRO A 363 -30.47 9.91 9.94
N PRO A 364 -30.90 8.69 9.60
CA PRO A 364 -30.50 7.49 10.33
C PRO A 364 -28.99 7.23 10.19
N PRO A 365 -28.40 6.40 11.08
CA PRO A 365 -27.00 6.02 10.96
C PRO A 365 -26.70 5.42 9.58
N GLY A 366 -25.81 6.04 8.82
CA GLY A 366 -25.39 5.53 7.52
C GLY A 366 -24.64 4.20 7.67
N GLN A 367 -25.09 3.15 6.97
CA GLN A 367 -24.34 1.90 6.87
C GLN A 367 -23.41 1.97 5.66
N TYR A 368 -22.13 2.28 5.90
CA TYR A 368 -21.09 2.32 4.87
C TYR A 368 -20.47 0.93 4.70
N VAL A 369 -21.28 0.01 4.16
CA VAL A 369 -20.90 -1.40 3.99
C VAL A 369 -20.29 -1.66 2.62
N MET A 370 -19.33 -2.57 2.58
CA MET A 370 -18.82 -3.13 1.33
C MET A 370 -19.95 -3.88 0.62
N LEU A 371 -20.06 -3.71 -0.71
CA LEU A 371 -21.05 -4.42 -1.52
C LEU A 371 -20.85 -5.93 -1.42
N GLU A 372 -21.93 -6.69 -1.27
CA GLU A 372 -21.88 -8.15 -1.20
C GLU A 372 -21.24 -8.79 -2.44
N SER A 373 -21.35 -8.15 -3.61
CA SER A 373 -20.68 -8.59 -4.84
C SER A 373 -19.17 -8.49 -4.74
N THR A 374 -18.66 -7.36 -4.22
CA THR A 374 -17.24 -7.15 -3.94
C THR A 374 -16.75 -8.11 -2.87
N GLU A 375 -17.52 -8.32 -1.81
CA GLU A 375 -17.18 -9.30 -0.78
C GLU A 375 -17.05 -10.72 -1.36
N ARG A 376 -18.00 -11.11 -2.21
CA ARG A 376 -18.00 -12.42 -2.87
C ARG A 376 -16.80 -12.58 -3.80
N GLU A 377 -16.42 -11.53 -4.52
CA GLU A 377 -15.23 -11.51 -5.36
C GLU A 377 -13.94 -11.69 -4.54
N LEU A 378 -13.77 -10.91 -3.47
CA LEU A 378 -12.61 -11.03 -2.57
C LEU A 378 -12.51 -12.41 -1.93
N ARG A 379 -13.65 -12.97 -1.47
CA ARG A 379 -13.71 -14.33 -0.94
C ARG A 379 -13.37 -15.38 -2.00
N SER A 380 -13.74 -15.16 -3.26
CA SER A 380 -13.38 -16.06 -4.38
C SER A 380 -11.87 -16.09 -4.62
N LEU A 381 -11.22 -14.92 -4.64
CA LEU A 381 -9.77 -14.79 -4.77
C LEU A 381 -9.01 -15.54 -3.65
N LEU A 382 -9.52 -15.47 -2.42
CA LEU A 382 -8.98 -16.19 -1.27
C LEU A 382 -9.22 -17.71 -1.33
N LYS A 383 -10.34 -18.18 -1.87
CA LYS A 383 -10.62 -19.63 -1.98
C LYS A 383 -9.62 -20.34 -2.89
N GLY A 384 -9.18 -19.68 -3.96
CA GLY A 384 -8.09 -20.18 -4.82
C GLY A 384 -6.73 -20.22 -4.10
N ALA A 385 -6.62 -19.57 -2.96
CA ALA A 385 -5.42 -19.44 -2.15
C ALA A 385 -5.32 -20.55 -1.08
N SER A 386 -6.24 -21.52 -1.03
CA SER A 386 -6.11 -22.63 -0.07
C SER A 386 -4.80 -23.37 -0.33
N PRO A 387 -3.87 -23.47 0.66
CA PRO A 387 -2.71 -24.32 0.49
C PRO A 387 -3.23 -25.72 0.21
N SER A 388 -2.79 -26.31 -0.89
CA SER A 388 -3.02 -27.72 -1.17
C SER A 388 -2.62 -28.45 0.11
N GLN A 389 -3.54 -29.22 0.70
CA GLN A 389 -3.22 -30.05 1.86
C GLN A 389 -2.15 -31.07 1.41
N THR A 390 -0.87 -30.70 1.52
CA THR A 390 0.23 -31.62 1.26
C THR A 390 0.50 -32.39 2.55
N SER A 391 -0.03 -33.61 2.53
CA SER A 391 0.56 -34.81 3.09
C SER A 391 1.15 -34.71 4.50
N LYS A 392 0.38 -35.25 5.45
CA LYS A 392 0.91 -35.85 6.68
C LYS A 392 2.05 -36.83 6.33
N HIS A 393 3.32 -36.45 6.37
CA HIS A 393 4.43 -37.41 6.39
C HIS A 393 5.58 -36.92 7.27
N GLY A 394 5.90 -37.73 8.28
CA GLY A 394 7.26 -37.83 8.82
C GLY A 394 7.60 -36.98 10.02
N LYS A 395 7.10 -37.36 11.21
CA LYS A 395 7.91 -37.21 12.43
C LYS A 395 9.20 -38.00 12.21
N TYR A 396 10.35 -37.33 12.23
CA TYR A 396 11.60 -37.99 12.58
C TYR A 396 12.13 -37.34 13.86
N LYS A 397 12.22 -38.20 14.88
CA LYS A 397 13.01 -38.02 16.08
C LYS A 397 14.48 -38.14 15.75
#